data_AF-A0A926UAD5-F1
#
_entry.id   AF-A0A926UAD5-F1
#
_cell.length_a   1.000
_cell.length_b   1.000
_cell.length_c   1.000
_cell.angle_alpha   90.00
_cell.angle_beta   90.00
_cell.angle_gamma   90.00
#
_symmetry.space_group_name_H-M   'P 1'
#
loop_
_entity.id
_entity.type
_entity.pdbx_description
1 polymer ?
#
loop_
_entity_poly.entity_id
_entity_poly.type
_entity_poly.pdbx_seq_one_letter_code
_entity_poly.pdbx_strand_id
1 'polypeptide(L)' 'MLIAEIPTIYLGVMGLGFVAAVGIGSIAWYNSERPSGWEDKERPDFIPKVDKAGNEVEDK' A
#
# COMPACT_ATOMS: atom_id res chain seq x y z
N MET A 1 -4.79 32.18 11.66
CA MET A 1 -4.54 31.28 10.50
C MET A 1 -3.56 30.21 10.99
N LEU A 2 -4.06 29.04 11.37
CA LEU A 2 -3.33 28.01 12.14
C LEU A 2 -2.33 27.16 11.33
N ILE A 3 -2.17 27.47 10.04
CA ILE A 3 -1.37 26.70 9.07
C ILE A 3 -0.07 27.40 8.67
N ALA A 4 0.21 28.60 9.18
CA ALA A 4 1.24 29.48 8.61
C ALA A 4 2.70 29.15 8.97
N GLU A 5 2.98 28.20 9.89
CA GLU A 5 4.37 27.95 10.37
C GLU A 5 4.79 26.47 10.35
N ILE A 6 4.06 25.59 9.66
CA ILE A 6 4.57 24.22 9.48
C ILE A 6 5.62 24.24 8.37
N PRO A 7 6.89 23.85 8.63
CA PRO A 7 7.92 23.85 7.61
C PRO A 7 7.50 22.97 6.44
N THR A 8 7.65 23.45 5.20
CA THR A 8 7.29 22.69 3.99
C THR A 8 7.94 21.31 3.95
N ILE A 9 9.16 21.20 4.50
CA ILE A 9 9.89 19.93 4.63
C ILE A 9 9.11 18.94 5.51
N TYR A 10 8.55 19.39 6.64
CA TYR A 10 7.77 18.53 7.53
C TYR A 10 6.52 17.98 6.84
N LEU A 11 5.76 18.85 6.16
CA LEU A 11 4.61 18.42 5.37
C LEU A 11 5.00 17.48 4.22
N GLY A 12 6.14 17.75 3.58
CA GLY A 12 6.69 16.88 2.52
C GLY A 12 7.02 15.48 3.03
N VAL A 13 7.69 15.38 4.18
CA VAL A 13 8.01 14.08 4.82
C VAL A 13 6.74 13.36 5.25
N MET A 14 5.77 14.06 5.86
CA MET A 14 4.48 13.46 6.23
C MET A 14 3.72 12.93 5.01
N GLY A 15 3.65 13.72 3.93
CA GLY A 15 2.99 13.32 2.70
C GLY A 15 3.66 12.10 2.07
N LEU A 16 5.00 12.09 1.99
CA LEU A 16 5.75 10.95 1.47
C LEU A 16 5.54 9.69 2.30
N GLY A 17 5.61 9.81 3.63
CA GLY A 17 5.35 8.70 4.55
C GLY A 17 3.92 8.15 4.42
N PHE A 18 2.94 9.04 4.26
CA PHE A 18 1.54 8.64 4.04
C PHE A 18 1.37 7.88 2.73
N VAL A 19 1.93 8.39 1.62
CA VAL A 19 1.89 7.69 0.32
C VAL A 19 2.56 6.32 0.40
N ALA A 20 3.72 6.23 1.05
CA ALA A 20 4.39 4.95 1.27
C ALA A 20 3.54 3.98 2.11
N ALA A 21 2.93 4.46 3.20
CA ALA A 21 2.10 3.64 4.07
C ALA A 21 0.85 3.10 3.36
N VAL A 22 0.14 3.96 2.61
CA VAL A 22 -1.04 3.54 1.84
C VAL A 22 -0.64 2.59 0.71
N GLY A 23 0.48 2.85 0.03
CA GLY A 23 0.99 1.97 -1.02
C GLY A 23 1.31 0.57 -0.51
N ILE A 24 2.15 0.47 0.52
CA ILE A 24 2.54 -0.82 1.12
C ILE A 24 1.33 -1.53 1.72
N GLY A 25 0.46 -0.80 2.45
CA GLY A 25 -0.75 -1.37 3.03
C GLY A 25 -1.72 -1.91 1.99
N SER A 26 -1.85 -1.23 0.84
CA SER A 26 -2.66 -1.71 -0.28
C SER A 26 -2.08 -3.00 -0.86
N ILE A 27 -0.78 -3.04 -1.15
CA ILE A 27 -0.10 -4.25 -1.66
C ILE A 27 -0.30 -5.42 -0.69
N ALA A 28 -0.15 -5.19 0.61
CA ALA A 28 -0.36 -6.21 1.64
C ALA A 28 -1.82 -6.70 1.67
N TRP A 29 -2.80 -5.79 1.60
CA TRP A 29 -4.21 -6.15 1.59
C TRP A 29 -4.59 -7.02 0.39
N TYR A 30 -4.07 -6.69 -0.80
CA TYR A 30 -4.33 -7.45 -2.02
C TYR A 30 -3.62 -8.81 -2.08
N ASN A 31 -2.56 -9.02 -1.28
CA ASN A 31 -1.91 -10.31 -1.08
C ASN A 31 -2.45 -11.09 0.14
N SER A 32 -3.40 -10.50 0.88
CA SER A 32 -4.06 -11.15 2.02
C SER A 32 -5.14 -12.14 1.56
N GLU A 33 -5.60 -12.99 2.49
CA GLU A 33 -6.80 -13.80 2.28
C GLU A 33 -8.02 -12.90 2.01
N ARG A 34 -8.84 -13.31 1.03
CA ARG A 34 -10.02 -12.54 0.59
C ARG A 34 -11.13 -12.67 1.64
N PRO A 35 -11.87 -11.59 1.94
CA PRO A 35 -13.01 -11.66 2.83
C PRO A 35 -14.15 -12.50 2.20
N SER A 36 -15.10 -12.90 3.04
CA SER A 36 -16.22 -13.73 2.57
C SER A 36 -17.05 -13.03 1.50
N GLY A 37 -17.41 -13.79 0.45
CA GLY A 37 -18.13 -13.30 -0.74
C GLY A 37 -17.23 -12.62 -1.79
N TRP A 38 -15.92 -12.58 -1.58
CA TRP A 38 -14.92 -12.04 -2.52
C TRP A 38 -13.90 -13.11 -2.98
N GLU A 39 -14.16 -14.38 -2.69
CA GLU A 39 -13.26 -15.49 -3.01
C GLU A 39 -12.99 -15.60 -4.50
N ASP A 40 -13.95 -15.26 -5.35
CA ASP A 40 -13.83 -15.30 -6.82
C ASP A 40 -13.17 -14.04 -7.42
N LYS A 41 -12.82 -13.02 -6.61
CA LYS A 41 -12.30 -11.74 -7.10
C LYS A 41 -10.78 -11.73 -7.23
N GLU A 42 -10.29 -11.76 -8.46
CA GLU A 42 -8.86 -11.67 -8.73
C GLU A 42 -8.22 -10.36 -8.24
N ARG A 43 -6.94 -10.48 -7.89
CA ARG A 43 -6.07 -9.38 -7.54
C ARG A 43 -5.75 -8.58 -8.81
N PRO A 44 -5.76 -7.24 -8.79
CA PRO A 44 -5.39 -6.44 -9.96
C PRO A 44 -3.97 -6.73 -10.48
N ASP A 45 -3.79 -6.74 -11.80
CA ASP A 45 -2.54 -7.12 -12.48
C ASP A 45 -1.33 -6.22 -12.15
N PHE A 46 -1.57 -4.94 -11.87
CA PHE A 46 -0.51 -3.97 -11.58
C PHE A 46 0.09 -4.11 -10.17
N ILE A 47 -0.54 -4.92 -9.32
CA ILE A 47 -0.04 -5.17 -7.98
C ILE A 47 1.05 -6.24 -8.12
N PRO A 48 2.14 -6.20 -7.36
CA PRO A 48 3.07 -7.33 -7.29
C PRO A 48 2.54 -8.41 -6.36
N LYS A 49 2.83 -9.67 -6.68
CA LYS A 49 2.57 -10.80 -5.78
C LYS A 49 3.73 -10.93 -4.81
N VAL A 50 3.46 -10.98 -3.52
CA VAL A 50 4.50 -10.97 -2.48
C VAL A 50 4.30 -12.16 -1.55
N ASP A 51 5.38 -12.88 -1.24
CA ASP A 51 5.35 -13.98 -0.28
C ASP A 51 5.39 -13.49 1.18
N LYS A 52 5.23 -14.42 2.13
CA LYS A 52 5.29 -14.10 3.57
C LYS A 52 6.66 -13.60 4.04
N ALA A 53 7.72 -13.82 3.26
CA ALA A 53 9.06 -13.30 3.52
C ALA A 53 9.29 -11.91 2.88
N GLY A 54 8.30 -11.37 2.17
CA GLY A 54 8.37 -10.06 1.51
C GLY A 54 9.01 -10.10 0.12
N ASN A 55 9.24 -11.27 -0.46
CA ASN A 55 9.82 -11.40 -1.80
C ASN A 55 8.73 -11.39 -2.88
N GLU A 56 9.03 -10.77 -4.02
CA GLU A 56 8.17 -10.88 -5.19
C GLU A 56 8.17 -12.30 -5.74
N VAL A 57 6.98 -12.80 -6.10
CA VAL A 57 6.79 -14.12 -6.67
C VAL A 57 6.29 -13.96 -8.10
N GLU A 58 6.99 -14.57 -9.06
CA GLU A 58 6.49 -14.67 -10.45
C GLU A 58 5.18 -15.47 -10.47
N ASP A 59 4.14 -14.89 -11.09
CA ASP A 59 2.96 -15.65 -11.50
C ASP A 59 3.38 -16.54 -12.69
N LYS A 60 3.47 -17.85 -12.45
CA LYS A 60 3.75 -18.87 -13.47
C LYS A 60 2.50 -19.26 -14.25
#